data_AF-A0A0M8YJC7-F1
#
_entry.id   AF-A0A0M8YJC7-F1
#
_cell.length_a   1.000
_cell.length_b   1.000
_cell.length_c   1.000
_cell.angle_alpha   90.00
_cell.angle_beta   90.00
_cell.angle_gamma   90.00
#
_symmetry.space_group_name_H-M   'P 1'
#
loop_
_entity.id
_entity.type
_entity.pdbx_description
1 polymer ?
#
loop_
_entity_poly.entity_id
_entity_poly.type
_entity_poly.pdbx_seq_one_letter_code
_entity_poly.pdbx_strand_id
1 'polypeptide(L)'
;MSCSEQLTTALEKLDRAFAQEEPFPVTGCTYCYGDRDFALLSGPLDLVDDDLVTSVAAEVPDHWGDFPRLYRRLTPRIVRRLVTGQLHVDEELVASRLVQADWTTWDAPLVEALRDVWSAWWESTLRTPSSPVPVTKTLAVVTVTTGGMRPWLDTWAATRTPAADEQLAYLVDDVMFEVDVTDLRMGFYDDYEASAELLPWLLTDVRDRVSDARLDDPLIHEYLRTAARHPG
;
A
#
# COMPACT_ATOMS: atom_id res chain seq x y z
N MET A 1 12.43 9.41 -18.68
CA MET A 1 10.99 9.32 -18.41
C MET A 1 10.73 9.95 -17.07
N SER A 2 9.64 10.68 -16.90
CA SER A 2 9.23 11.18 -15.58
C SER A 2 8.69 10.04 -14.71
N CYS A 3 8.63 10.21 -13.37
CA CYS A 3 8.02 9.20 -12.51
C CYS A 3 6.55 8.93 -12.84
N SER A 4 5.82 9.97 -13.27
CA SER A 4 4.43 9.82 -13.69
C SER A 4 4.32 8.94 -14.95
N GLU A 5 5.26 9.06 -15.89
CA GLU A 5 5.35 8.17 -17.07
C GLU A 5 5.72 6.72 -16.66
N GLN A 6 6.63 6.55 -15.69
CA GLN A 6 6.99 5.23 -15.18
C GLN A 6 5.80 4.54 -14.50
N LEU A 7 5.06 5.25 -13.65
CA LEU A 7 3.86 4.73 -13.01
C LEU A 7 2.77 4.38 -14.03
N THR A 8 2.55 5.23 -15.03
CA THR A 8 1.60 4.94 -16.12
C THR A 8 2.00 3.67 -16.88
N THR A 9 3.30 3.53 -17.21
CA THR A 9 3.83 2.35 -17.88
C THR A 9 3.67 1.08 -17.03
N ALA A 10 3.90 1.17 -15.72
CA ALA A 10 3.71 0.05 -14.80
C ALA A 10 2.25 -0.39 -14.73
N LEU A 11 1.31 0.55 -14.67
CA LEU A 11 -0.13 0.25 -14.70
C LEU A 11 -0.57 -0.39 -16.02
N GLU A 12 -0.03 0.04 -17.17
CA GLU A 12 -0.30 -0.62 -18.45
C GLU A 12 0.26 -2.05 -18.52
N LYS A 13 1.42 -2.30 -17.88
CA LYS A 13 1.96 -3.66 -17.75
C LYS A 13 1.07 -4.52 -16.85
N LEU A 14 0.53 -3.95 -15.77
CA LEU A 14 -0.44 -4.62 -14.89
C LEU A 14 -1.68 -5.05 -15.69
N ASP A 15 -2.29 -4.13 -16.43
CA ASP A 15 -3.46 -4.44 -17.26
C ASP A 15 -3.15 -5.57 -18.27
N ARG A 16 -1.97 -5.54 -18.90
CA ARG A 16 -1.54 -6.59 -19.83
C ARG A 16 -1.29 -7.94 -19.17
N ALA A 17 -0.71 -7.97 -17.98
CA ALA A 17 -0.42 -9.21 -17.25
C ALA A 17 -1.72 -9.91 -16.83
N PHE A 18 -2.71 -9.15 -16.38
CA PHE A 18 -4.00 -9.65 -15.91
C PHE A 18 -5.04 -9.85 -17.03
N ALA A 19 -4.73 -9.50 -18.29
CA ALA A 19 -5.65 -9.63 -19.41
C ALA A 19 -6.10 -11.09 -19.70
N GLN A 20 -5.39 -12.09 -19.16
CA GLN A 20 -5.72 -13.51 -19.26
C GLN A 20 -6.59 -14.01 -18.09
N GLU A 21 -6.93 -13.17 -17.10
CA GLU A 21 -7.82 -13.57 -16.01
C GLU A 21 -9.25 -13.74 -16.54
N GLU A 22 -9.62 -15.00 -16.77
CA GLU A 22 -10.92 -15.36 -17.33
C GLU A 22 -12.08 -15.08 -16.35
N PRO A 23 -13.25 -14.63 -16.86
CA PRO A 23 -14.47 -14.57 -16.08
C PRO A 23 -14.82 -15.92 -15.46
N PHE A 24 -15.45 -15.88 -14.29
CA PHE A 24 -15.90 -17.08 -13.59
C PHE A 24 -17.18 -16.79 -12.80
N PRO A 25 -18.03 -17.79 -12.52
CA PRO A 25 -19.21 -17.58 -11.69
C PRO A 25 -18.80 -17.12 -10.29
N VAL A 26 -19.08 -15.85 -9.98
CA VAL A 26 -18.90 -15.26 -8.66
C VAL A 26 -20.14 -15.51 -7.83
N THR A 27 -19.94 -15.95 -6.61
CA THR A 27 -21.00 -16.16 -5.61
C THR A 27 -20.54 -15.59 -4.28
N GLY A 28 -21.46 -15.43 -3.32
CA GLY A 28 -21.14 -14.85 -2.03
C GLY A 28 -22.38 -14.62 -1.17
N CYS A 29 -22.26 -13.70 -0.23
CA CYS A 29 -23.33 -13.31 0.69
C CYS A 29 -24.50 -12.66 -0.07
N THR A 30 -25.64 -13.35 -0.12
CA THR A 30 -26.87 -12.87 -0.78
C THR A 30 -27.64 -11.82 0.02
N TYR A 31 -27.21 -11.53 1.26
CA TYR A 31 -27.73 -10.41 2.04
C TYR A 31 -27.03 -9.08 1.68
N CYS A 32 -25.75 -9.15 1.32
CA CYS A 32 -24.94 -7.98 0.98
C CYS A 32 -25.04 -7.62 -0.51
N TYR A 33 -25.11 -8.64 -1.39
CA TYR A 33 -25.07 -8.49 -2.83
C TYR A 33 -26.23 -9.23 -3.51
N GLY A 34 -26.79 -8.62 -4.55
CA GLY A 34 -27.87 -9.20 -5.32
C GLY A 34 -27.39 -10.01 -6.53
N ASP A 35 -28.30 -10.75 -7.15
CA ASP A 35 -28.02 -11.54 -8.36
C ASP A 35 -27.39 -10.72 -9.49
N ARG A 36 -27.77 -9.42 -9.59
CA ARG A 36 -27.19 -8.49 -10.56
C ARG A 36 -25.70 -8.25 -10.30
N ASP A 37 -25.30 -8.07 -9.04
CA ASP A 37 -23.91 -7.80 -8.68
C ASP A 37 -23.06 -9.02 -8.99
N PHE A 38 -23.53 -10.21 -8.62
CA PHE A 38 -22.87 -11.46 -8.96
C PHE A 38 -22.78 -11.66 -10.48
N ALA A 39 -23.83 -11.35 -11.24
CA ALA A 39 -23.80 -11.44 -12.70
C ALA A 39 -22.77 -10.49 -13.33
N LEU A 40 -22.66 -9.25 -12.84
CA LEU A 40 -21.65 -8.29 -13.29
C LEU A 40 -20.23 -8.77 -12.95
N LEU A 41 -19.99 -9.17 -11.71
CA LEU A 41 -18.70 -9.69 -11.26
C LEU A 41 -18.28 -10.95 -12.04
N SER A 42 -19.25 -11.78 -12.45
CA SER A 42 -19.02 -12.98 -13.24
C SER A 42 -18.77 -12.73 -14.73
N GLY A 43 -19.04 -11.51 -15.21
CA GLY A 43 -18.97 -11.15 -16.63
C GLY A 43 -17.61 -10.60 -17.06
N PRO A 44 -17.54 -9.86 -18.19
CA PRO A 44 -16.35 -9.11 -18.60
C PRO A 44 -15.92 -8.06 -17.57
N LEU A 45 -14.60 -7.87 -17.39
CA LEU A 45 -14.03 -7.01 -16.35
C LEU A 45 -14.33 -5.52 -16.58
N ASP A 46 -14.39 -5.10 -17.84
CA ASP A 46 -14.69 -3.72 -18.27
C ASP A 46 -16.14 -3.31 -18.03
N LEU A 47 -17.04 -4.29 -17.83
CA LEU A 47 -18.45 -4.04 -17.52
C LEU A 47 -18.74 -4.00 -16.01
N VAL A 48 -17.73 -4.23 -15.16
CA VAL A 48 -17.90 -4.12 -13.70
C VAL A 48 -17.89 -2.65 -13.29
N ASP A 49 -19.03 -2.21 -12.73
CA ASP A 49 -19.23 -0.86 -12.25
C ASP A 49 -18.21 -0.47 -11.17
N ASP A 50 -17.82 0.80 -11.16
CA ASP A 50 -16.77 1.32 -10.26
C ASP A 50 -17.13 1.22 -8.77
N ASP A 51 -18.40 1.41 -8.44
CA ASP A 51 -18.92 1.25 -7.08
C ASP A 51 -18.82 -0.21 -6.62
N LEU A 52 -18.99 -1.16 -7.56
CA LEU A 52 -18.88 -2.59 -7.27
C LEU A 52 -17.41 -3.01 -7.13
N VAL A 53 -16.49 -2.43 -7.91
CA VAL A 53 -15.04 -2.57 -7.69
C VAL A 53 -14.65 -2.08 -6.29
N THR A 54 -15.15 -0.91 -5.89
CA THR A 54 -14.89 -0.31 -4.57
C THR A 54 -15.48 -1.18 -3.45
N SER A 55 -16.67 -1.73 -3.68
CA SER A 55 -17.32 -2.66 -2.74
C SER A 55 -16.47 -3.91 -2.52
N VAL A 56 -15.98 -4.54 -3.58
CA VAL A 56 -15.10 -5.72 -3.45
C VAL A 56 -13.76 -5.35 -2.79
N ALA A 57 -13.24 -4.16 -3.06
CA ALA A 57 -11.99 -3.69 -2.45
C ALA A 57 -12.09 -3.57 -0.92
N ALA A 58 -13.25 -3.17 -0.39
CA ALA A 58 -13.46 -3.00 1.06
C ALA A 58 -14.06 -4.21 1.78
N GLU A 59 -14.93 -4.96 1.12
CA GLU A 59 -15.74 -5.98 1.76
C GLU A 59 -14.88 -7.10 2.37
N VAL A 60 -15.34 -7.68 3.48
CA VAL A 60 -14.65 -8.78 4.16
C VAL A 60 -14.55 -10.04 3.27
N PRO A 61 -13.43 -10.78 3.29
CA PRO A 61 -13.21 -11.94 2.42
C PRO A 61 -14.32 -12.99 2.48
N ASP A 62 -14.82 -13.29 3.69
CA ASP A 62 -15.82 -14.34 3.94
C ASP A 62 -17.18 -14.07 3.29
N HIS A 63 -17.42 -12.84 2.78
CA HIS A 63 -18.62 -12.54 2.00
C HIS A 63 -18.54 -13.00 0.54
N TRP A 64 -17.39 -13.48 0.08
CA TRP A 64 -17.17 -13.96 -1.28
C TRP A 64 -16.86 -15.46 -1.27
N GLY A 65 -17.51 -16.22 -2.16
CA GLY A 65 -17.33 -17.67 -2.23
C GLY A 65 -15.91 -18.10 -2.65
N ASP A 66 -15.21 -17.25 -3.39
CA ASP A 66 -13.80 -17.42 -3.78
C ASP A 66 -13.11 -16.04 -3.80
N PHE A 67 -12.89 -15.49 -2.60
CA PHE A 67 -12.26 -14.17 -2.44
C PHE A 67 -10.89 -14.07 -3.13
N PRO A 68 -9.92 -15.00 -2.94
CA PRO A 68 -8.60 -14.86 -3.55
C PRO A 68 -8.66 -14.76 -5.07
N ARG A 69 -9.50 -15.56 -5.73
CA ARG A 69 -9.67 -15.49 -7.19
C ARG A 69 -10.39 -14.21 -7.63
N LEU A 70 -11.44 -13.80 -6.92
CA LEU A 70 -12.18 -12.58 -7.24
C LEU A 70 -11.27 -11.34 -7.10
N TYR A 71 -10.53 -11.26 -6.00
CA TYR A 71 -9.65 -10.13 -5.71
C TYR A 71 -8.49 -10.05 -6.70
N ARG A 72 -7.87 -11.19 -7.04
CA ARG A 72 -6.85 -11.26 -8.11
C ARG A 72 -7.38 -10.71 -9.42
N ARG A 73 -8.56 -11.16 -9.86
CA ARG A 73 -9.16 -10.70 -11.12
C ARG A 73 -9.44 -9.20 -11.14
N LEU A 74 -9.89 -8.62 -10.02
CA LEU A 74 -10.18 -7.18 -9.91
C LEU A 74 -8.96 -6.31 -9.62
N THR A 75 -7.80 -6.91 -9.31
CA THR A 75 -6.58 -6.22 -8.90
C THR A 75 -6.20 -5.06 -9.82
N PRO A 76 -6.20 -5.17 -11.17
CA PRO A 76 -5.84 -4.03 -12.03
C PRO A 76 -6.73 -2.81 -11.82
N ARG A 77 -8.04 -3.03 -11.62
CA ARG A 77 -9.02 -1.97 -11.41
C ARG A 77 -8.89 -1.36 -10.01
N ILE A 78 -8.66 -2.19 -8.99
CA ILE A 78 -8.45 -1.76 -7.60
C ILE A 78 -7.15 -0.95 -7.47
N VAL A 79 -6.03 -1.51 -7.93
CA VAL A 79 -4.70 -0.88 -7.83
C VAL A 79 -4.64 0.41 -8.61
N ARG A 80 -5.22 0.48 -9.82
CA ARG A 80 -5.27 1.72 -10.58
C ARG A 80 -5.98 2.83 -9.81
N ARG A 81 -7.12 2.53 -9.16
CA ARG A 81 -7.88 3.49 -8.34
C ARG A 81 -7.14 3.90 -7.08
N LEU A 82 -6.47 2.93 -6.44
CA LEU A 82 -5.64 3.17 -5.28
C LEU A 82 -4.56 4.20 -5.59
N VAL A 83 -3.70 3.94 -6.58
CA VAL A 83 -2.54 4.80 -6.84
C VAL A 83 -2.91 6.17 -7.40
N THR A 84 -4.13 6.34 -7.95
CA THR A 84 -4.64 7.62 -8.44
C THR A 84 -5.47 8.38 -7.40
N GLY A 85 -5.63 7.87 -6.18
CA GLY A 85 -6.45 8.49 -5.13
C GLY A 85 -7.95 8.52 -5.48
N GLN A 86 -8.40 7.57 -6.31
CA GLN A 86 -9.79 7.45 -6.78
C GLN A 86 -10.54 6.29 -6.12
N LEU A 87 -9.90 5.66 -5.13
CA LEU A 87 -10.52 4.62 -4.34
C LEU A 87 -11.16 5.27 -3.10
N HIS A 88 -12.47 5.11 -2.93
CA HIS A 88 -13.21 5.72 -1.83
C HIS A 88 -13.26 4.82 -0.58
N VAL A 89 -12.17 4.12 -0.31
CA VAL A 89 -11.97 3.27 0.88
C VAL A 89 -10.56 3.52 1.41
N ASP A 90 -10.31 3.15 2.67
CA ASP A 90 -8.97 3.29 3.26
C ASP A 90 -7.92 2.53 2.42
N GLU A 91 -6.83 3.20 2.04
CA GLU A 91 -5.78 2.64 1.22
C GLU A 91 -5.12 1.43 1.88
N GLU A 92 -4.96 1.44 3.20
CA GLU A 92 -4.33 0.36 3.95
C GLU A 92 -5.20 -0.90 3.99
N LEU A 93 -6.51 -0.76 3.82
CA LEU A 93 -7.40 -1.91 3.68
C LEU A 93 -7.09 -2.71 2.43
N VAL A 94 -6.71 -2.05 1.33
CA VAL A 94 -6.30 -2.72 0.09
C VAL A 94 -5.04 -3.56 0.31
N ALA A 95 -4.09 -3.06 1.11
CA ALA A 95 -2.88 -3.80 1.45
C ALA A 95 -3.22 -5.09 2.20
N SER A 96 -4.05 -5.00 3.24
CA SER A 96 -4.50 -6.18 3.99
C SER A 96 -5.26 -7.17 3.10
N ARG A 97 -6.07 -6.68 2.17
CA ARG A 97 -6.85 -7.52 1.23
C ARG A 97 -5.97 -8.22 0.20
N LEU A 98 -4.91 -7.58 -0.30
CA LEU A 98 -3.91 -8.23 -1.15
C LEU A 98 -3.19 -9.35 -0.40
N VAL A 99 -2.82 -9.12 0.85
CA VAL A 99 -2.22 -10.15 1.72
C VAL A 99 -3.19 -11.32 1.92
N GLN A 100 -4.46 -11.04 2.25
CA GLN A 100 -5.50 -12.07 2.41
C GLN A 100 -5.83 -12.83 1.11
N ALA A 101 -5.57 -12.23 -0.05
CA ALA A 101 -5.73 -12.88 -1.35
C ALA A 101 -4.46 -13.66 -1.77
N ASP A 102 -3.47 -13.79 -0.89
CA ASP A 102 -2.20 -14.46 -1.10
C ASP A 102 -1.50 -13.98 -2.38
N TRP A 103 -1.44 -12.66 -2.59
CA TRP A 103 -0.98 -12.11 -3.87
C TRP A 103 0.42 -12.58 -4.30
N THR A 104 1.29 -12.88 -3.33
CA THR A 104 2.65 -13.37 -3.58
C THR A 104 2.70 -14.80 -4.12
N THR A 105 1.61 -15.57 -4.02
CA THR A 105 1.51 -16.94 -4.54
C THR A 105 0.87 -17.02 -5.92
N TRP A 106 0.49 -15.88 -6.51
CA TRP A 106 -0.05 -15.83 -7.86
C TRP A 106 1.03 -16.16 -8.90
N ASP A 107 0.61 -16.37 -10.15
CA ASP A 107 1.52 -16.61 -11.25
C ASP A 107 2.55 -15.47 -11.39
N ALA A 108 3.81 -15.84 -11.66
CA ALA A 108 4.93 -14.91 -11.64
C ALA A 108 4.70 -13.61 -12.45
N PRO A 109 4.12 -13.63 -13.67
CA PRO A 109 3.85 -12.38 -14.40
C PRO A 109 2.92 -11.40 -13.66
N LEU A 110 1.98 -11.90 -12.86
CA LEU A 110 1.05 -11.08 -12.09
C LEU A 110 1.77 -10.43 -10.89
N VAL A 111 2.57 -11.23 -10.18
CA VAL A 111 3.38 -10.79 -9.03
C VAL A 111 4.39 -9.73 -9.46
N GLU A 112 5.12 -9.97 -10.55
CA GLU A 112 6.11 -9.02 -11.06
C GLU A 112 5.47 -7.70 -11.52
N ALA A 113 4.29 -7.77 -12.15
CA ALA A 113 3.58 -6.55 -12.54
C ALA A 113 3.15 -5.69 -11.33
N LEU A 114 2.74 -6.32 -10.23
CA LEU A 114 2.44 -5.60 -8.98
C LEU A 114 3.70 -4.98 -8.37
N ARG A 115 4.81 -5.72 -8.32
CA ARG A 115 6.11 -5.20 -7.82
C ARG A 115 6.60 -3.99 -8.62
N ASP A 116 6.43 -4.03 -9.95
CA ASP A 116 6.71 -2.90 -10.85
C ASP A 116 5.86 -1.68 -10.48
N VAL A 117 4.56 -1.88 -10.18
CA VAL A 117 3.66 -0.78 -9.77
C VAL A 117 4.06 -0.21 -8.41
N TRP A 118 4.34 -1.04 -7.41
CA TRP A 118 4.76 -0.56 -6.07
C TRP A 118 6.03 0.28 -6.14
N SER A 119 7.01 -0.18 -6.90
CA SER A 119 8.26 0.56 -7.10
C SER A 119 8.02 1.89 -7.80
N ALA A 120 7.28 1.89 -8.91
CA ALA A 120 7.01 3.11 -9.66
C ALA A 120 6.11 4.10 -8.89
N TRP A 121 5.15 3.61 -8.11
CA TRP A 121 4.26 4.43 -7.31
C TRP A 121 5.03 5.11 -6.18
N TRP A 122 5.84 4.36 -5.43
CA TRP A 122 6.66 4.91 -4.36
C TRP A 122 7.61 6.00 -4.88
N GLU A 123 8.32 5.70 -5.96
CA GLU A 123 9.20 6.66 -6.63
C GLU A 123 8.46 7.93 -7.09
N SER A 124 7.23 7.79 -7.56
CA SER A 124 6.40 8.92 -7.98
C SER A 124 5.92 9.75 -6.81
N THR A 125 5.52 9.13 -5.70
CA THR A 125 5.11 9.81 -4.47
C THR A 125 6.26 10.65 -3.90
N LEU A 126 7.48 10.11 -3.84
CA LEU A 126 8.65 10.84 -3.33
C LEU A 126 9.06 12.05 -4.18
N ARG A 127 8.68 12.08 -5.45
CA ARG A 127 9.06 13.16 -6.39
C ARG A 127 7.93 14.12 -6.73
N THR A 128 6.74 13.88 -6.19
CA THR A 128 5.54 14.68 -6.44
C THR A 128 5.12 15.36 -5.13
N PRO A 129 5.32 16.68 -5.01
CA PRO A 129 4.70 17.44 -3.92
C PRO A 129 3.18 17.24 -3.98
N SER A 130 2.55 16.90 -2.86
CA SER A 130 1.10 16.62 -2.80
C SER A 130 0.63 15.52 -3.78
N SER A 131 1.20 14.31 -3.65
CA SER A 131 0.73 13.11 -4.34
C SER A 131 -0.77 12.86 -4.05
N PRO A 132 -1.55 12.26 -4.99
CA PRO A 132 -2.98 12.00 -4.77
C PRO A 132 -3.27 11.17 -3.51
N VAL A 133 -2.35 10.27 -3.15
CA VAL A 133 -2.36 9.52 -1.90
C VAL A 133 -1.23 10.05 -1.01
N PRO A 134 -1.49 10.37 0.28
CA PRO A 134 -0.45 10.84 1.20
C PRO A 134 0.73 9.86 1.30
N VAL A 135 1.95 10.38 1.46
CA VAL A 135 3.16 9.54 1.53
C VAL A 135 3.12 8.53 2.67
N THR A 136 2.48 8.87 3.79
CA THR A 136 2.30 7.97 4.95
C THR A 136 1.45 6.77 4.58
N LYS A 137 0.32 6.99 3.90
CA LYS A 137 -0.55 5.93 3.37
C LYS A 137 0.13 5.11 2.28
N THR A 138 0.84 5.74 1.35
CA THR A 138 1.61 5.02 0.32
C THR A 138 2.67 4.11 0.96
N LEU A 139 3.45 4.62 1.92
CA LEU A 139 4.47 3.84 2.65
C LEU A 139 3.84 2.66 3.38
N ALA A 140 2.70 2.88 4.07
CA ALA A 140 1.98 1.82 4.76
C ALA A 140 1.53 0.72 3.78
N VAL A 141 0.92 1.09 2.65
CA VAL A 141 0.47 0.12 1.65
C VAL A 141 1.63 -0.72 1.12
N VAL A 142 2.73 -0.11 0.67
CA VAL A 142 3.85 -0.86 0.09
C VAL A 142 4.54 -1.72 1.15
N THR A 143 4.62 -1.24 2.40
CA THR A 143 5.20 -1.99 3.52
C THR A 143 4.37 -3.23 3.84
N VAL A 144 3.07 -3.06 4.11
CA VAL A 144 2.17 -4.15 4.49
C VAL A 144 2.05 -5.16 3.36
N THR A 145 1.87 -4.68 2.13
CA THR A 145 1.71 -5.57 0.96
C THR A 145 2.95 -6.42 0.72
N THR A 146 4.15 -5.87 0.93
CA THR A 146 5.42 -6.60 0.68
C THR A 146 6.02 -7.27 1.91
N GLY A 147 5.46 -7.03 3.09
CA GLY A 147 5.96 -7.57 4.37
C GLY A 147 7.33 -7.02 4.76
N GLY A 148 7.64 -5.77 4.39
CA GLY A 148 8.94 -5.15 4.68
C GLY A 148 8.99 -3.66 4.39
N MET A 149 9.54 -2.87 5.32
CA MET A 149 9.61 -1.42 5.20
C MET A 149 10.96 -0.93 4.63
N ARG A 150 12.06 -1.60 4.98
CA ARG A 150 13.43 -1.18 4.70
C ARG A 150 13.73 -0.82 3.24
N PRO A 151 13.33 -1.60 2.21
CA PRO A 151 13.63 -1.26 0.82
C PRO A 151 13.04 0.09 0.39
N TRP A 152 11.88 0.45 0.93
CA TRP A 152 11.18 1.69 0.65
C TRP A 152 11.85 2.88 1.33
N LEU A 153 12.28 2.69 2.58
CA LEU A 153 13.06 3.66 3.34
C LEU A 153 14.43 3.92 2.75
N ASP A 154 15.13 2.87 2.28
CA ASP A 154 16.43 3.02 1.59
C ASP A 154 16.26 3.84 0.30
N THR A 155 15.18 3.60 -0.44
CA THR A 155 14.82 4.39 -1.64
C THR A 155 14.58 5.87 -1.29
N TRP A 156 13.91 6.15 -0.16
CA TRP A 156 13.67 7.52 0.31
C TRP A 156 14.95 8.19 0.79
N ALA A 157 15.80 7.48 1.53
CA ALA A 157 17.11 7.98 1.95
C ALA A 157 17.99 8.38 0.75
N ALA A 158 17.96 7.58 -0.32
CA ALA A 158 18.67 7.86 -1.57
C ALA A 158 18.02 8.99 -2.40
N THR A 159 16.71 9.23 -2.26
CA THR A 159 15.99 10.26 -3.01
C THR A 159 16.10 11.62 -2.31
N ARG A 160 17.16 12.36 -2.65
CA ARG A 160 17.46 13.69 -2.11
C ARG A 160 16.96 14.80 -3.04
N THR A 161 15.67 15.08 -2.95
CA THR A 161 15.02 16.17 -3.70
C THR A 161 14.18 17.02 -2.73
N PRO A 162 13.90 18.30 -3.06
CA PRO A 162 13.04 19.14 -2.22
C PRO A 162 11.66 18.52 -1.96
N ALA A 163 11.08 17.85 -2.96
CA ALA A 163 9.81 17.14 -2.81
C ALA A 163 9.91 16.00 -1.80
N ALA A 164 10.98 15.20 -1.85
CA ALA A 164 11.18 14.10 -0.91
C ALA A 164 11.45 14.60 0.52
N ASP A 165 12.09 15.76 0.67
CA ASP A 165 12.32 16.39 1.98
C ASP A 165 11.02 16.98 2.55
N GLU A 166 10.15 17.56 1.71
CA GLU A 166 8.82 18.02 2.12
C GLU A 166 7.94 16.86 2.59
N GLN A 167 7.91 15.76 1.83
CA GLN A 167 7.20 14.54 2.22
C GLN A 167 7.78 13.97 3.53
N LEU A 168 9.09 14.09 3.76
CA LEU A 168 9.74 13.59 4.97
C LEU A 168 9.34 14.43 6.18
N ALA A 169 9.28 15.75 6.03
CA ALA A 169 8.77 16.64 7.06
C ALA A 169 7.29 16.32 7.40
N TYR A 170 6.48 16.03 6.38
CA TYR A 170 5.10 15.60 6.57
C TYR A 170 4.99 14.28 7.35
N LEU A 171 5.77 13.25 6.95
CA LEU A 171 5.83 11.97 7.68
C LEU A 171 6.21 12.18 9.14
N VAL A 172 7.26 12.97 9.40
CA VAL A 172 7.72 13.24 10.77
C VAL A 172 6.63 13.93 11.57
N ASP A 173 5.94 14.90 10.99
CA ASP A 173 4.85 15.57 11.68
C ASP A 173 3.69 14.62 12.04
N ASP A 174 3.32 13.74 11.10
CA ASP A 174 2.28 12.73 11.25
C ASP A 174 2.63 11.70 12.34
N VAL A 175 3.78 11.03 12.24
CA VAL A 175 4.15 9.95 13.18
C VAL A 175 4.55 10.45 14.56
N MET A 176 5.03 11.70 14.66
CA MET A 176 5.33 12.33 15.94
C MET A 176 4.11 13.03 16.55
N PHE A 177 2.98 13.08 15.86
CA PHE A 177 1.68 13.47 16.40
C PHE A 177 0.92 12.27 16.97
N GLU A 178 1.09 11.09 16.37
CA GLU A 178 0.53 9.84 16.90
C GLU A 178 1.06 9.51 18.30
N VAL A 179 0.16 9.03 19.16
CA VAL A 179 0.32 9.01 20.63
C VAL A 179 1.45 8.07 21.10
N ASP A 180 1.93 7.17 20.26
CA ASP A 180 3.13 6.39 20.56
C ASP A 180 3.91 5.97 19.30
N VAL A 181 4.86 6.79 18.86
CA VAL A 181 5.80 6.44 17.78
C VAL A 181 6.61 5.17 18.09
N THR A 182 6.61 4.68 19.33
CA THR A 182 7.30 3.45 19.74
C THR A 182 6.44 2.17 19.64
N ASP A 183 5.15 2.31 19.32
CA ASP A 183 4.23 1.22 18.95
C ASP A 183 3.42 1.61 17.70
N LEU A 184 4.09 2.22 16.73
CA LEU A 184 3.50 2.61 15.45
C LEU A 184 3.19 1.34 14.66
N ARG A 185 1.93 1.20 14.24
CA ARG A 185 1.47 0.08 13.42
C ARG A 185 0.96 0.59 12.07
N MET A 186 1.16 -0.22 11.04
CA MET A 186 0.68 0.04 9.68
C MET A 186 -0.18 -1.12 9.21
N GLY A 187 -1.15 -0.83 8.36
CA GLY A 187 -2.17 -1.77 7.89
C GLY A 187 -3.50 -1.53 8.59
N PHE A 188 -4.58 -1.80 7.88
CA PHE A 188 -5.94 -1.57 8.39
C PHE A 188 -6.24 -2.40 9.65
N TYR A 189 -5.57 -3.54 9.81
CA TYR A 189 -5.68 -4.41 10.98
C TYR A 189 -4.42 -4.42 11.85
N ASP A 190 -3.62 -3.34 11.81
CA ASP A 190 -2.32 -3.26 12.48
C ASP A 190 -1.35 -4.38 12.05
N ASP A 191 -1.36 -4.68 10.75
CA ASP A 191 -0.68 -5.81 10.11
C ASP A 191 0.84 -5.79 10.26
N TYR A 192 1.43 -4.61 10.50
CA TYR A 192 2.87 -4.39 10.54
C TYR A 192 3.31 -3.53 11.72
N GLU A 193 4.33 -3.96 12.45
CA GLU A 193 4.99 -3.16 13.50
C GLU A 193 6.08 -2.29 12.85
N ALA A 194 5.80 -1.00 12.71
CA ALA A 194 6.59 -0.06 11.92
C ALA A 194 7.72 0.61 12.70
N SER A 195 7.59 0.75 14.02
CA SER A 195 8.57 1.46 14.85
C SER A 195 9.95 0.84 14.79
N ALA A 196 10.04 -0.49 14.72
CA ALA A 196 11.32 -1.21 14.67
C ALA A 196 12.21 -0.82 13.47
N GLU A 197 11.62 -0.43 12.33
CA GLU A 197 12.39 -0.01 11.15
C GLU A 197 12.38 1.50 10.95
N LEU A 198 11.25 2.16 11.23
CA LEU A 198 11.09 3.59 10.97
C LEU A 198 11.92 4.44 11.94
N LEU A 199 11.92 4.12 13.24
CA LEU A 199 12.64 4.92 14.23
C LEU A 199 14.16 4.91 14.04
N PRO A 200 14.83 3.74 13.87
CA PRO A 200 16.25 3.73 13.56
C PRO A 200 16.55 4.55 12.30
N TRP A 201 15.76 4.38 11.24
CA TRP A 201 15.95 5.09 9.98
C TRP A 201 15.84 6.62 10.13
N LEU A 202 14.83 7.12 10.87
CA LEU A 202 14.66 8.55 11.15
C LEU A 202 15.86 9.14 11.93
N LEU A 203 16.42 8.35 12.86
CA LEU A 203 17.52 8.80 13.72
C LEU A 203 18.91 8.60 13.12
N THR A 204 19.06 7.80 12.06
CA THR A 204 20.35 7.55 11.41
C THR A 204 20.38 8.01 9.95
N ASP A 205 19.53 7.45 9.11
CA ASP A 205 19.71 7.44 7.66
C ASP A 205 19.25 8.75 7.01
N VAL A 206 18.33 9.46 7.66
CA VAL A 206 17.82 10.77 7.20
C VAL A 206 17.89 11.87 8.25
N ARG A 207 18.59 11.65 9.37
CA ARG A 207 18.64 12.63 10.47
C ARG A 207 19.23 13.98 10.04
N ASP A 208 20.14 14.01 9.06
CA ASP A 208 20.70 15.23 8.49
C ASP A 208 19.69 16.08 7.70
N ARG A 209 18.52 15.51 7.36
CA ARG A 209 17.46 16.12 6.55
C ARG A 209 16.25 16.57 7.37
N VAL A 210 16.14 16.14 8.63
CA VAL A 210 14.98 16.41 9.49
C VAL A 210 15.40 17.30 10.65
N SER A 211 14.74 18.45 10.78
CA SER A 211 14.90 19.36 11.92
C SER A 211 13.63 19.36 12.77
N ASP A 212 13.42 18.27 13.52
CA ASP A 212 12.36 18.16 14.52
C ASP A 212 12.97 17.78 15.88
N ALA A 213 12.65 18.58 16.91
CA ALA A 213 13.15 18.42 18.27
C ALA A 213 12.52 17.24 19.02
N ARG A 214 11.34 16.76 18.59
CA ARG A 214 10.68 15.59 19.17
C ARG A 214 11.51 14.32 18.95
N LEU A 215 12.29 14.27 17.87
CA LEU A 215 13.22 13.16 17.58
C LEU A 215 14.44 13.13 18.51
N ASP A 216 14.69 14.19 19.27
CA ASP A 216 15.75 14.23 20.30
C ASP A 216 15.23 13.83 21.69
N ASP A 217 13.98 13.36 21.80
CA ASP A 217 13.40 12.94 23.08
C ASP A 217 14.19 11.75 23.67
N PRO A 218 14.71 11.87 24.91
CA PRO A 218 15.44 10.78 25.57
C PRO A 218 14.69 9.45 25.62
N LEU A 219 13.35 9.46 25.66
CA LEU A 219 12.52 8.26 25.70
C LEU A 219 12.62 7.45 24.40
N ILE A 220 12.67 8.10 23.24
CA ILE A 220 12.86 7.44 21.94
C ILE A 220 14.24 6.76 21.91
N HIS A 221 15.27 7.45 22.39
CA HIS A 221 16.62 6.89 22.47
C HIS A 221 16.74 5.73 23.48
N GLU A 222 15.93 5.72 24.54
CA GLU A 222 15.86 4.61 25.51
C GLU A 222 15.12 3.40 24.94
N TYR A 223 14.01 3.63 24.23
CA TYR A 223 13.29 2.59 23.51
C TYR A 223 14.21 1.83 22.55
N LEU A 224 14.93 2.53 21.66
CA LEU A 224 15.84 1.90 20.71
C LEU A 224 16.97 1.11 21.37
N ARG A 225 17.51 1.62 22.48
CA ARG A 225 18.54 0.89 23.27
C ARG A 225 17.99 -0.40 23.86
N THR A 226 16.70 -0.43 24.20
CA THR A 226 16.04 -1.60 24.79
C THR A 226 15.66 -2.62 23.71
N ALA A 227 15.09 -2.15 22.59
CA ALA A 227 14.77 -2.98 21.42
C ALA A 227 16.01 -3.70 20.87
N ALA A 228 17.16 -3.01 20.80
CA ALA A 228 18.42 -3.61 20.35
C ALA A 228 18.98 -4.72 21.27
N ARG A 229 18.53 -4.79 22.53
CA ARG A 229 18.94 -5.82 23.51
C ARG A 229 18.07 -7.07 23.47
N HIS A 230 16.89 -7.00 22.86
CA HIS A 230 15.94 -8.09 22.74
C HIS A 230 15.38 -8.17 21.31
N PRO A 231 16.20 -8.58 20.32
CA PRO A 231 15.67 -8.88 19.00
C PRO A 231 14.71 -10.07 19.14
N GLY A 232 13.44 -9.85 18.80
CA GLY A 232 12.41 -10.90 18.74
C GLY A 232 12.77 -11.99 17.73
#